data_AF-Q6WU95-F1
#
_entry.id   AF-Q6WU95-F1
#
_cell.length_a   1.000
_cell.length_b   1.000
_cell.length_c   1.000
_cell.angle_alpha   90.00
_cell.angle_beta   90.00
_cell.angle_gamma   90.00
#
_symmetry.space_group_name_H-M   'P 1'
#
loop_
_entity.id
_entity.type
_entity.pdbx_description
1 polymer ?
#
loop_
_entity_poly.entity_id
_entity_poly.type
_entity_poly.pdbx_seq_one_letter_code
_entity_poly.pdbx_strand_id
1 'polypeptide(L)'
;MKKQDNVILRRIGIILGLVLLLGCFLFWPLNSYIESPGTAADLQSFVKIKRHPDRYKGSFMLTSVAIQRAHPATYLYAKMMPYMSIESAEDVTGGQNSATYDRVQKFYMDSSINEAIAVAYNAAHQKVTRRYLGIYVLQVQPNSKFKHDIHVGDTIT
;
A
#
# COMPACT_ATOMS: atom_id res chain seq x y z
N MET A 1 -51.06 23.83 7.38
CA MET A 1 -49.83 23.00 7.32
C MET A 1 -49.27 22.95 5.89
N LYS A 2 -48.75 24.05 5.31
CA LYS A 2 -48.24 24.00 3.91
C LYS A 2 -47.02 24.86 3.59
N LYS A 3 -46.78 25.99 4.27
CA LYS A 3 -45.67 26.90 3.92
C LYS A 3 -44.43 26.72 4.82
N GLN A 4 -44.65 26.48 6.11
CA GLN A 4 -43.57 26.34 7.10
C GLN A 4 -42.83 25.01 6.96
N ASP A 5 -43.55 23.93 6.66
CA ASP A 5 -42.99 22.58 6.44
C ASP A 5 -42.09 22.53 5.20
N ASN A 6 -42.48 23.20 4.11
CA ASN A 6 -41.66 23.29 2.89
C ASN A 6 -40.38 24.12 3.07
N VAL A 7 -40.39 25.13 3.94
CA VAL A 7 -39.19 25.92 4.28
C VAL A 7 -38.24 25.09 5.15
N ILE A 8 -38.76 24.31 6.09
CA ILE A 8 -37.97 23.39 6.92
C ILE A 8 -37.38 22.28 6.03
N LEU A 9 -38.17 21.67 5.16
CA LEU A 9 -37.70 20.64 4.21
C LEU A 9 -36.60 21.18 3.28
N ARG A 10 -36.76 22.42 2.79
CA ARG A 10 -35.73 23.09 1.96
C ARG A 10 -34.45 23.36 2.75
N ARG A 11 -34.55 23.78 4.01
CA ARG A 11 -33.38 23.99 4.89
C ARG A 11 -32.68 22.68 5.20
N ILE A 12 -33.42 21.61 5.50
CA ILE A 12 -32.88 20.26 5.71
C ILE A 12 -32.17 19.79 4.42
N GLY A 13 -32.79 19.97 3.25
CA GLY A 13 -32.18 19.62 1.97
C GLY A 13 -30.89 20.41 1.68
N ILE A 14 -30.87 21.71 1.98
CA ILE A 14 -29.66 22.54 1.84
C ILE A 14 -28.57 22.06 2.80
N ILE A 15 -28.90 21.81 4.06
CA ILE A 15 -27.94 21.32 5.06
C ILE A 15 -27.40 19.96 4.66
N LEU A 16 -28.27 19.03 4.23
CA LEU A 16 -27.87 17.72 3.76
C LEU A 16 -26.95 17.80 2.54
N GLY A 17 -27.28 18.66 1.57
CA GLY A 17 -26.44 18.90 0.39
C GLY A 17 -25.08 19.48 0.75
N LEU A 18 -25.02 20.40 1.72
CA LEU A 18 -23.79 21.02 2.18
C LEU A 18 -22.90 20.03 2.95
N VAL A 19 -23.50 19.19 3.78
CA VAL A 19 -22.80 18.09 4.47
C VAL A 19 -22.24 17.09 3.47
N LEU A 20 -23.01 16.73 2.43
CA LEU A 20 -22.56 15.79 1.41
C LEU A 20 -21.40 16.36 0.58
N LEU A 21 -21.47 17.64 0.21
CA LEU A 21 -20.40 18.34 -0.50
C LEU A 21 -19.13 18.40 0.36
N LEU A 22 -19.26 18.74 1.66
CA LEU A 22 -18.15 18.75 2.59
C LEU A 22 -17.53 17.35 2.75
N GLY A 23 -18.36 16.31 2.83
CA GLY A 23 -17.91 14.92 2.84
C GLY A 23 -17.10 14.59 1.59
N CYS A 24 -17.63 14.85 0.40
CA CYS A 24 -16.91 14.62 -0.86
C CYS A 24 -15.57 15.37 -0.92
N PHE A 25 -15.51 16.59 -0.40
CA PHE A 25 -14.27 17.36 -0.34
C PHE A 25 -13.25 16.73 0.61
N LEU A 26 -13.66 16.36 1.82
CA LEU A 26 -12.76 15.80 2.84
C LEU A 26 -12.17 14.43 2.45
N PHE A 27 -12.88 13.67 1.61
CA PHE A 27 -12.47 12.37 1.08
C PHE A 27 -11.98 12.42 -0.37
N TRP A 28 -11.69 13.61 -0.91
CA TRP A 28 -11.12 13.72 -2.24
C TRP A 28 -9.63 13.30 -2.25
N PRO A 29 -9.19 12.41 -3.14
CA PRO A 29 -7.80 11.94 -3.15
C PRO A 29 -6.85 13.05 -3.61
N LEU A 30 -5.77 13.27 -2.85
CA LEU A 30 -4.72 14.23 -3.17
C LEU A 30 -3.57 13.58 -3.93
N ASN A 31 -2.68 14.40 -4.51
CA ASN A 31 -1.48 13.90 -5.18
C ASN A 31 -0.29 13.69 -4.21
N SER A 32 -0.56 13.06 -3.08
CA SER A 32 0.43 12.75 -2.06
C SER A 32 0.03 11.52 -1.26
N TYR A 33 1.00 10.95 -0.57
CA TYR A 33 0.84 9.82 0.32
C TYR A 33 1.29 10.20 1.72
N ILE A 34 0.72 9.53 2.71
CA ILE A 34 1.10 9.67 4.12
C ILE A 34 1.79 8.38 4.52
N GLU A 35 3.03 8.49 4.99
CA GLU A 35 3.73 7.41 5.66
C GLU A 35 3.53 7.53 7.17
N SER A 36 3.26 6.40 7.82
CA SER A 36 2.98 6.35 9.25
C SER A 36 3.44 5.02 9.84
N PRO A 37 3.67 4.95 11.16
CA PRO A 37 3.95 3.68 11.82
C PRO A 37 2.83 2.68 11.55
N GLY A 38 3.20 1.48 11.10
CA GLY A 38 2.29 0.38 10.87
C GLY A 38 2.12 -0.48 12.12
N THR A 39 1.93 -1.77 11.89
CA THR A 39 1.70 -2.76 12.95
C THR A 39 3.01 -3.25 13.53
N ALA A 40 3.02 -3.58 14.82
CA ALA A 40 4.05 -4.38 15.46
C ALA A 40 3.45 -5.73 15.86
N ALA A 41 3.78 -6.79 15.12
CA ALA A 41 3.25 -8.12 15.34
C ALA A 41 4.31 -9.07 15.90
N ASP A 42 3.94 -9.92 16.85
CA ASP A 42 4.88 -10.88 17.45
C ASP A 42 5.30 -11.96 16.43
N LEU A 43 6.61 -12.13 16.24
CA LEU A 43 7.21 -13.13 15.36
C LEU A 43 6.75 -14.55 15.70
N GLN A 44 6.50 -14.86 16.96
CA GLN A 44 6.05 -16.19 17.41
C GLN A 44 4.67 -16.59 16.85
N SER A 45 3.88 -15.62 16.37
CA SER A 45 2.62 -15.90 15.68
C SER A 45 2.83 -16.41 14.25
N PHE A 46 3.99 -16.14 13.63
CA PHE A 46 4.31 -16.53 12.26
C PHE A 46 5.28 -17.71 12.18
N VAL A 47 6.29 -17.77 13.06
CA VAL A 47 7.38 -18.74 12.98
C VAL A 47 7.48 -19.54 14.27
N LYS A 48 7.46 -20.87 14.16
CA LYS A 48 7.67 -21.80 15.28
C LYS A 48 8.67 -22.88 14.90
N ILE A 49 9.72 -23.01 15.70
CA ILE A 49 10.74 -24.03 15.50
C ILE A 49 10.37 -25.26 16.34
N LYS A 50 10.17 -26.40 15.68
CA LYS A 50 9.82 -27.65 16.35
C LYS A 50 10.92 -28.01 17.36
N ARG A 51 10.52 -28.36 18.59
CA ARG A 51 11.41 -28.75 19.71
C ARG A 51 12.37 -27.66 20.20
N HIS A 52 12.25 -26.42 19.73
CA HIS A 52 13.02 -25.28 20.20
C HIS A 52 12.09 -24.15 20.64
N PRO A 53 11.41 -24.30 21.80
CA PRO A 53 10.59 -23.22 22.34
C PRO A 53 11.48 -22.05 22.76
N ASP A 54 10.99 -20.84 22.54
CA ASP A 54 11.63 -19.63 23.06
C ASP A 54 11.57 -19.64 24.60
N ARG A 55 12.70 -19.37 25.24
CA ARG A 55 12.85 -19.38 26.71
C ARG A 55 13.29 -18.02 27.25
N TYR A 56 13.52 -17.04 26.37
CA TYR A 56 14.00 -15.74 26.77
C TYR A 56 12.83 -14.83 27.10
N LYS A 57 13.07 -13.86 27.99
CA LYS A 57 12.10 -12.81 28.28
C LYS A 57 12.15 -11.78 27.16
N GLY A 58 10.99 -11.41 26.63
CA GLY A 58 10.85 -10.47 25.53
C GLY A 58 10.20 -11.12 24.31
N SER A 59 10.07 -10.35 23.24
CA SER A 59 9.45 -10.78 21.99
C SER A 59 10.16 -10.10 20.82
N PHE A 60 10.38 -10.85 19.75
CA PHE A 60 10.82 -10.28 18.48
C PHE A 60 9.59 -9.80 17.71
N MET A 61 9.58 -8.52 17.33
CA MET A 61 8.44 -7.91 16.64
C MET A 61 8.75 -7.70 15.16
N LEU A 62 7.79 -8.07 14.31
CA LEU A 62 7.71 -7.66 12.92
C LEU A 62 7.00 -6.31 12.88
N THR A 63 7.74 -5.26 12.54
CA THR A 63 7.22 -3.89 12.41
C THR A 63 7.01 -3.53 10.95
N SER A 64 5.88 -2.89 10.63
CA SER A 64 5.61 -2.37 9.30
C SER A 64 5.49 -0.84 9.28
N VAL A 65 5.58 -0.26 8.09
CA VAL A 65 5.22 1.13 7.81
C VAL A 65 3.94 1.11 6.98
N ALA A 66 2.97 1.93 7.35
CA ALA A 66 1.72 2.08 6.64
C ALA A 66 1.80 3.27 5.68
N ILE A 67 1.46 3.01 4.41
CA ILE A 67 1.38 4.01 3.35
C ILE A 67 -0.08 4.14 2.93
N GLN A 68 -0.61 5.36 2.92
CA GLN A 68 -1.98 5.63 2.49
C GLN A 68 -2.07 6.87 1.60
N ARG A 69 -3.04 6.88 0.67
CA ARG A 69 -3.31 8.06 -0.14
C ARG A 69 -3.84 9.19 0.75
N ALA A 70 -3.29 10.39 0.61
CA ALA A 70 -3.72 11.54 1.38
C ALA A 70 -5.09 12.06 0.90
N HIS A 71 -5.91 12.49 1.85
CA HIS A 71 -7.15 13.24 1.63
C HIS A 71 -7.09 14.52 2.47
N PRO A 72 -7.85 15.59 2.18
CA PRO A 72 -7.76 16.83 2.97
C PRO A 72 -7.87 16.63 4.48
N ALA A 73 -8.74 15.73 4.94
CA ALA A 73 -8.84 15.39 6.36
C ALA A 73 -7.57 14.73 6.92
N THR A 74 -7.06 13.68 6.25
CA THR A 74 -5.88 12.93 6.71
C THR A 74 -4.59 13.71 6.55
N TYR A 75 -4.51 14.60 5.55
CA TYR A 75 -3.37 15.49 5.33
C TYR A 75 -3.20 16.49 6.48
N LEU A 76 -4.29 17.13 6.91
CA LEU A 76 -4.26 18.04 8.05
C LEU A 76 -3.89 17.29 9.33
N TYR A 77 -4.46 16.10 9.54
CA TYR A 77 -4.12 15.25 10.67
C TYR A 77 -2.63 14.86 10.69
N ALA A 78 -2.09 14.43 9.55
CA ALA A 78 -0.68 14.07 9.41
C ALA A 78 0.26 15.24 9.72
N LYS A 79 -0.08 16.48 9.30
CA LYS A 79 0.71 17.68 9.64
C LYS A 79 0.78 17.98 11.13
N MET A 80 -0.19 17.54 11.92
CA MET A 80 -0.22 17.76 13.36
C MET A 80 0.54 16.66 14.13
N MET A 81 0.88 15.55 13.48
CA MET A 81 1.52 14.39 14.11
C MET A 81 3.01 14.32 13.75
N PRO A 82 3.93 14.31 14.74
CA PRO A 82 5.37 14.34 14.48
C PRO A 82 5.94 13.03 13.91
N TYR A 83 5.16 11.95 13.94
CA TYR A 83 5.54 10.62 13.48
C TYR A 83 4.91 10.25 12.13
N MET A 84 4.25 11.20 11.46
CA MET A 84 3.73 11.00 10.10
C MET A 84 4.50 11.88 9.13
N SER A 85 4.86 11.33 7.98
CA SER A 85 5.43 12.11 6.88
C SER A 85 4.47 12.16 5.71
N ILE A 86 4.60 13.19 4.89
CA ILE A 86 3.78 13.39 3.70
C ILE A 86 4.72 13.44 2.51
N GLU A 87 4.63 12.41 1.68
CA GLU A 87 5.48 12.25 0.50
C GLU A 87 4.68 12.56 -0.77
N SER A 88 5.38 13.00 -1.81
CA SER A 88 4.73 13.22 -3.10
C SER A 88 4.32 11.87 -3.71
N ALA A 89 3.27 11.85 -4.53
CA ALA A 89 2.90 10.60 -5.20
C ALA A 89 3.99 10.08 -6.13
N GLU A 90 4.77 10.96 -6.75
CA GLU A 90 5.90 10.58 -7.60
C GLU A 90 7.00 9.88 -6.80
N ASP A 91 7.35 10.39 -5.62
CA ASP A 91 8.41 9.79 -4.79
C ASP A 91 8.02 8.39 -4.28
N VAL A 92 6.72 8.19 -4.00
CA VAL A 92 6.22 6.89 -3.54
C VAL A 92 6.01 5.90 -4.68
N THR A 93 5.46 6.34 -5.81
CA THR A 93 5.03 5.44 -6.89
C THR A 93 5.96 5.44 -8.12
N GLY A 94 6.96 6.31 -8.18
CA GLY A 94 7.82 6.50 -9.36
C GLY A 94 7.02 6.92 -10.61
N GLY A 95 5.93 7.68 -10.40
CA GLY A 95 5.06 8.17 -11.48
C GLY A 95 4.07 7.13 -12.00
N GLN A 96 4.00 5.96 -11.36
CA GLN A 96 3.03 4.93 -11.70
C GLN A 96 1.65 5.24 -11.10
N ASN A 97 0.59 4.81 -11.78
CA ASN A 97 -0.73 4.76 -11.15
C ASN A 97 -0.75 3.69 -10.03
N SER A 98 -1.67 3.82 -9.08
CA SER A 98 -1.70 2.96 -7.88
C SER A 98 -1.88 1.48 -8.19
N ALA A 99 -2.71 1.11 -9.17
CA ALA A 99 -2.93 -0.30 -9.52
C ALA A 99 -1.66 -0.95 -10.11
N THR A 100 -0.93 -0.19 -10.93
CA THR A 100 0.35 -0.62 -11.48
C THR A 100 1.41 -0.74 -10.39
N TYR A 101 1.51 0.26 -9.51
CA TYR A 101 2.41 0.24 -8.37
C TYR A 101 2.16 -1.00 -7.48
N ASP A 102 0.92 -1.24 -7.05
CA ASP A 102 0.57 -2.37 -6.19
C ASP A 102 0.91 -3.73 -6.83
N ARG A 103 0.73 -3.83 -8.15
CA ARG A 103 1.11 -5.02 -8.92
C ARG A 103 2.63 -5.24 -8.92
N VAL A 104 3.42 -4.19 -9.15
CA VAL A 104 4.88 -4.26 -9.10
C VAL A 104 5.36 -4.64 -7.69
N GLN A 105 4.81 -4.02 -6.65
CA GLN A 105 5.12 -4.34 -5.26
C GLN A 105 4.82 -5.81 -4.92
N LYS A 106 3.71 -6.34 -5.46
CA LYS A 106 3.38 -7.76 -5.31
C LYS A 106 4.43 -8.66 -5.97
N PHE A 107 4.89 -8.34 -7.17
CA PHE A 107 5.96 -9.11 -7.82
C PHE A 107 7.26 -9.08 -7.04
N TYR A 108 7.64 -7.93 -6.49
CA TYR A 108 8.82 -7.84 -5.62
C TYR A 108 8.67 -8.73 -4.39
N MET A 109 7.52 -8.69 -3.71
CA MET A 109 7.26 -9.53 -2.54
C MET A 109 7.32 -11.03 -2.88
N ASP A 110 6.63 -11.46 -3.93
CA ASP A 110 6.61 -12.86 -4.35
C ASP A 110 8.01 -13.35 -4.75
N SER A 111 8.80 -12.50 -5.43
CA SER A 111 10.19 -12.79 -5.79
C SER A 111 11.09 -12.92 -4.55
N SER A 112 11.01 -11.97 -3.62
CA SER A 112 11.77 -12.00 -2.37
C SER A 112 11.45 -13.24 -1.52
N ILE A 113 10.19 -13.65 -1.45
CA ILE A 113 9.77 -14.88 -0.75
C ILE A 113 10.38 -16.12 -1.43
N ASN A 114 10.29 -16.22 -2.76
CA ASN A 114 10.86 -17.35 -3.50
C ASN A 114 12.38 -17.44 -3.35
N GLU A 115 13.08 -16.32 -3.36
CA GLU A 115 14.52 -16.27 -3.14
C GLU A 115 14.87 -16.68 -1.71
N ALA A 116 14.15 -16.17 -0.70
CA ALA A 116 14.34 -16.56 0.69
C ALA A 116 14.15 -18.07 0.91
N ILE A 117 13.14 -18.67 0.27
CA ILE A 117 12.94 -20.14 0.28
C ILE A 117 14.15 -20.84 -0.33
N ALA A 118 14.60 -20.42 -1.50
CA ALA A 118 15.72 -21.07 -2.17
C ALA A 118 17.04 -20.97 -1.38
N VAL A 119 17.31 -19.81 -0.77
CA VAL A 119 18.46 -19.62 0.12
C VAL A 119 18.35 -20.50 1.37
N ALA A 120 17.16 -20.59 1.98
CA ALA A 120 16.95 -21.45 3.15
C ALA A 120 17.18 -22.93 2.83
N TYR A 121 16.70 -23.41 1.70
CA TYR A 121 16.94 -24.79 1.25
C TYR A 121 18.43 -25.05 0.98
N ASN A 122 19.11 -24.09 0.34
CA ASN A 122 20.56 -24.19 0.10
C ASN A 122 21.34 -24.26 1.42
N ALA A 123 21.02 -23.40 2.39
CA ALA A 123 21.62 -23.41 3.73
C ALA A 123 21.34 -24.71 4.49
N ALA A 124 20.19 -25.36 4.23
CA ALA A 124 19.84 -26.66 4.80
C ALA A 124 20.44 -27.86 4.04
N HIS A 125 21.26 -27.63 3.01
CA HIS A 125 21.78 -28.64 2.08
C HIS A 125 20.68 -29.50 1.44
N GLN A 126 19.50 -28.91 1.23
CA GLN A 126 18.37 -29.54 0.58
C GLN A 126 18.31 -29.14 -0.90
N LYS A 127 17.79 -30.04 -1.74
CA LYS A 127 17.59 -29.74 -3.16
C LYS A 127 16.45 -28.73 -3.32
N VAL A 128 16.66 -27.72 -4.15
CA VAL A 128 15.64 -26.76 -4.58
C VAL A 128 15.69 -26.63 -6.11
N THR A 129 14.53 -26.55 -6.75
CA THR A 129 14.43 -26.34 -8.20
C THR A 129 13.77 -25.00 -8.45
N ARG A 130 14.43 -24.14 -9.23
CA ARG A 130 13.87 -22.87 -9.67
C ARG A 130 13.26 -23.04 -11.06
N ARG A 131 12.00 -22.65 -11.22
CA ARG A 131 11.35 -22.58 -12.53
C ARG A 131 11.35 -21.12 -12.98
N TYR A 132 12.08 -20.85 -14.06
CA TYR A 132 12.05 -19.54 -14.69
C TYR A 132 10.71 -19.37 -15.44
N LEU A 133 9.99 -18.28 -15.15
CA LEU A 133 8.68 -17.98 -15.73
C LEU A 133 8.71 -16.78 -16.69
N GLY A 134 9.88 -16.16 -16.90
CA GLY A 134 10.05 -14.96 -17.72
C GLY A 134 10.57 -13.75 -16.91
N ILE A 135 10.63 -12.60 -17.58
CA ILE A 135 10.96 -11.29 -16.97
C ILE A 135 9.69 -10.45 -16.90
N TYR A 136 9.45 -9.85 -15.74
CA TYR A 136 8.36 -8.89 -15.55
C TYR A 136 8.76 -7.49 -16.01
N VAL A 137 7.88 -6.83 -16.76
CA VAL A 137 8.04 -5.43 -17.15
C VAL A 137 7.62 -4.55 -15.97
N LEU A 138 8.60 -3.91 -15.31
CA LEU A 138 8.34 -3.09 -14.11
C LEU A 138 8.17 -1.60 -14.43
N GLN A 139 8.77 -1.12 -15.52
CA GLN A 139 8.65 0.25 -16.01
C GLN A 139 9.01 0.30 -17.49
N VAL A 140 8.36 1.19 -18.24
CA VAL A 140 8.72 1.48 -19.64
C VAL A 140 9.11 2.94 -19.75
N GLN A 141 10.33 3.20 -20.22
CA GLN A 141 10.83 4.58 -20.33
C GLN A 141 10.04 5.37 -21.38
N PRO A 142 9.82 6.69 -21.19
CA PRO A 142 9.04 7.51 -22.11
C PRO A 142 9.57 7.56 -23.55
N ASN A 143 10.88 7.34 -23.73
CA ASN A 143 11.61 7.31 -25.01
C ASN A 143 11.96 5.88 -25.47
N SER A 144 11.42 4.85 -24.81
CA SER A 144 11.65 3.46 -25.19
C SER A 144 11.03 3.15 -26.56
N LYS A 145 11.74 2.39 -27.40
CA LYS A 145 11.17 1.84 -28.64
C LYS A 145 9.97 0.91 -28.37
N PHE A 146 9.94 0.29 -27.18
CA PHE A 146 8.90 -0.64 -26.77
C PHE A 146 7.69 0.03 -26.10
N LYS A 147 7.63 1.37 -26.06
CA LYS A 147 6.58 2.12 -25.34
C LYS A 147 5.15 1.71 -25.73
N HIS A 148 4.96 1.30 -26.97
CA HIS A 148 3.66 0.91 -27.50
C HIS A 148 3.48 -0.61 -27.60
N ASP A 149 4.55 -1.38 -27.36
CA ASP A 149 4.57 -2.83 -27.56
C ASP A 149 4.44 -3.60 -26.24
N ILE A 150 4.89 -3.02 -25.12
CA ILE A 150 4.85 -3.64 -23.79
C ILE A 150 4.27 -2.68 -22.75
N HIS A 151 3.61 -3.25 -21.75
CA HIS A 151 3.00 -2.52 -20.64
C HIS A 151 3.55 -3.00 -19.30
N VAL A 152 3.49 -2.14 -18.28
CA VAL A 152 3.90 -2.52 -16.93
C VAL A 152 3.00 -3.64 -16.41
N GLY A 153 3.64 -4.70 -15.92
CA GLY A 153 2.99 -5.93 -15.49
C GLY A 153 2.97 -7.05 -16.53
N ASP A 154 3.41 -6.79 -17.77
CA ASP A 154 3.61 -7.84 -18.76
C ASP A 154 4.73 -8.79 -18.33
N THR A 155 4.64 -10.05 -18.76
CA THR A 155 5.70 -11.05 -18.58
C THR A 155 6.24 -11.46 -19.94
N ILE A 156 7.55 -11.30 -20.13
CA ILE A 156 8.25 -11.68 -21.36
C ILE A 156 8.85 -13.07 -21.15
N THR A 157 8.47 -14.03 -21.99
CA THR A 157 8.92 -15.43 -21.96
C THR A 157 9.79 -15.78 -23.15
#